data_AF-L5KB30-F1
#
_entry.id   AF-L5KB30-F1
#
_cell.length_a   1.000
_cell.length_b   1.000
_cell.length_c   1.000
_cell.angle_alpha   90.00
_cell.angle_beta   90.00
_cell.angle_gamma   90.00
#
_symmetry.space_group_name_H-M   'P 1'
#
loop_
_entity.id
_entity.type
_entity.pdbx_description
1 polymer ?
#
loop_
_entity_poly.entity_id
_entity_poly.type
_entity_poly.pdbx_seq_one_letter_code
_entity_poly.pdbx_strand_id
1 'polypeptide(L)'
;MVSLTWGSYITHVALALPGFSIAAAVLLSSTALIELLEKMLALTWTEEGSPKTTLLCSAWLLTASFSAQQHDGSLQVHQTLSVELDQVLKALSFPKKKAALLSAAILCFLRTALQQSFSSALVVLVPSGAQPPPAPEDILLAPLGTSQVLSLVIGLQNLLVQKDPLLSHACVGCLEALLDYLHARSPDIALHVASQPWNRFLLFTFLDAGGSSFLRPEILRLMTLFVRFQSRSILSHEEVDLVLRSAALADLSTLSNSTLRALHGFLLQVQSMGLPADHSIAQTLQVLEGLSPRGSSAQSPLQDMLYPFLHLGALARAESPRLWDGVASFFRTGWCATSSPVL
;
A
#
# COMPACT_ATOMS: atom_id res chain seq x y z
N MET A 1 9.22 -2.41 18.54
CA MET A 1 7.98 -1.62 18.68
C MET A 1 8.00 -0.27 17.94
N VAL A 2 9.01 0.03 17.09
CA VAL A 2 9.13 1.31 16.34
C VAL A 2 8.90 1.15 14.82
N SER A 3 8.73 -0.06 14.30
CA SER A 3 8.64 -0.32 12.85
C SER A 3 7.24 -0.18 12.23
N LEU A 4 6.19 -0.06 13.05
CA LEU A 4 4.78 -0.11 12.62
C LEU A 4 4.20 1.27 12.29
N THR A 5 4.79 2.34 12.80
CA THR A 5 4.35 3.70 12.50
C THR A 5 4.91 4.20 11.17
N TRP A 6 6.07 3.71 10.74
CA TRP A 6 6.75 4.18 9.52
C TRP A 6 6.01 3.84 8.21
N GLY A 7 5.33 2.69 8.12
CA GLY A 7 4.67 2.27 6.86
C GLY A 7 3.44 3.10 6.49
N SER A 8 2.62 3.48 7.48
CA SER A 8 1.48 4.39 7.28
C SER A 8 1.89 5.87 7.28
N TYR A 9 2.97 6.24 7.99
CA TYR A 9 3.50 7.61 7.92
C TYR A 9 4.14 7.89 6.57
N ILE A 10 4.92 6.97 5.98
CA ILE A 10 5.59 7.26 4.69
C ILE A 10 4.57 7.42 3.57
N THR A 11 3.48 6.64 3.54
CA THR A 11 2.48 6.79 2.46
C THR A 11 1.62 8.04 2.60
N HIS A 12 1.24 8.45 3.82
CA HIS A 12 0.38 9.63 4.01
C HIS A 12 1.13 10.94 4.32
N VAL A 13 2.31 10.90 4.92
CA VAL A 13 3.10 12.11 5.27
C VAL A 13 4.10 12.48 4.18
N ALA A 14 4.57 11.52 3.38
CA ALA A 14 5.45 11.85 2.26
C ALA A 14 4.71 12.50 1.07
N LEU A 15 3.38 12.40 1.02
CA LEU A 15 2.53 13.11 0.05
C LEU A 15 2.29 14.60 0.38
N ALA A 16 2.64 15.06 1.58
CA ALA A 16 2.25 16.40 2.05
C ALA A 16 3.44 17.33 2.40
N LEU A 17 4.68 16.89 2.21
CA LEU A 17 5.86 17.71 2.49
C LEU A 17 6.52 18.20 1.19
N PRO A 18 6.57 19.52 0.92
CA PRO A 18 7.14 20.06 -0.32
C PRO A 18 8.63 19.68 -0.55
N GLY A 19 9.36 19.32 0.51
CA GLY A 19 10.75 18.83 0.40
C GLY A 19 10.89 17.39 -0.10
N PHE A 20 9.84 16.56 -0.01
CA PHE A 20 9.91 15.16 -0.41
C PHE A 20 9.86 14.98 -1.93
N SER A 21 9.13 15.84 -2.64
CA SER A 21 9.04 15.83 -4.10
C SER A 21 10.40 16.08 -4.77
N ILE A 22 11.21 17.00 -4.23
CA ILE A 22 12.55 17.30 -4.74
C ILE A 22 13.50 16.12 -4.53
N ALA A 23 13.52 15.54 -3.31
CA ALA A 23 14.35 14.38 -3.02
C ALA A 23 13.95 13.18 -3.89
N ALA A 24 12.65 12.93 -4.07
CA ALA A 24 12.15 11.89 -4.96
C ALA A 24 12.57 12.13 -6.41
N ALA A 25 12.46 13.36 -6.93
CA ALA A 25 12.89 13.69 -8.28
C ALA A 25 14.39 13.45 -8.51
N VAL A 26 15.24 13.81 -7.54
CA VAL A 26 16.68 13.55 -7.60
C VAL A 26 16.96 12.04 -7.63
N LEU A 27 16.28 11.26 -6.79
CA LEU A 27 16.47 9.80 -6.75
C LEU A 27 15.95 9.12 -8.02
N LEU A 28 14.80 9.56 -8.56
CA LEU A 28 14.23 9.08 -9.81
C LEU A 28 15.09 9.41 -11.04
N SER A 29 15.93 10.45 -10.97
CA SER A 29 16.90 10.78 -12.02
C SER A 29 18.15 9.88 -12.00
N SER A 30 18.37 9.09 -10.95
CA SER A 30 19.54 8.23 -10.81
C SER A 30 19.33 6.88 -11.49
N THR A 31 19.85 6.73 -12.71
CA THR A 31 19.79 5.47 -13.48
C THR A 31 20.38 4.28 -12.72
N ALA A 32 21.56 4.47 -12.10
CA ALA A 32 22.23 3.42 -11.32
C ALA A 32 21.37 2.92 -10.15
N LEU A 33 20.58 3.80 -9.52
CA LEU A 33 19.69 3.41 -8.43
C LEU A 33 18.50 2.59 -8.95
N ILE A 34 17.90 3.00 -10.07
CA ILE A 34 16.78 2.28 -10.68
C ILE A 34 17.23 0.90 -11.17
N GLU A 35 18.40 0.78 -11.80
CA GLU A 35 18.95 -0.52 -12.20
C GLU A 35 19.26 -1.44 -11.03
N LEU A 36 19.79 -0.87 -9.93
CA LEU A 36 20.04 -1.64 -8.71
C LEU A 36 18.72 -2.14 -8.11
N LEU A 37 17.69 -1.28 -8.10
CA LEU A 37 16.35 -1.62 -7.62
C LEU A 37 15.77 -2.77 -8.45
N GLU A 38 15.83 -2.70 -9.78
CA GLU A 38 15.36 -3.75 -10.68
C GLU A 38 16.05 -5.08 -10.42
N LYS A 39 17.39 -5.07 -10.33
CA LYS A 39 18.18 -6.27 -9.99
C LYS A 39 17.80 -6.84 -8.62
N MET A 40 17.57 -6.00 -7.61
CA MET A 40 17.13 -6.44 -6.29
C MET A 40 15.73 -7.06 -6.32
N LEU A 41 14.79 -6.51 -7.10
CA LEU A 41 13.46 -7.09 -7.22
C LEU A 41 13.51 -8.46 -7.90
N ALA A 42 14.36 -8.63 -8.93
CA ALA A 42 14.56 -9.92 -9.59
C ALA A 42 15.08 -11.02 -8.63
N LEU A 43 15.90 -10.66 -7.64
CA LEU A 43 16.38 -11.58 -6.60
C LEU A 43 15.27 -12.10 -5.67
N THR A 44 14.07 -11.51 -5.70
CA THR A 44 12.91 -12.02 -4.93
C THR A 44 12.53 -13.44 -5.34
N TRP A 45 12.90 -13.84 -6.56
CA TRP A 45 12.48 -15.10 -7.18
C TRP A 45 13.55 -16.19 -7.15
N THR A 46 14.81 -15.87 -6.81
CA THR A 46 15.92 -16.83 -6.77
C THR A 46 15.92 -17.60 -5.45
N GLU A 47 15.80 -18.93 -5.49
CA GLU A 47 15.66 -19.79 -4.29
C GLU A 47 16.98 -20.02 -3.51
N GLU A 48 18.16 -19.62 -4.03
CA GLU A 48 19.45 -19.89 -3.38
C GLU A 48 20.12 -18.60 -2.85
N GLY A 49 20.32 -18.54 -1.53
CA GLY A 49 21.15 -17.51 -0.89
C GLY A 49 20.52 -16.12 -0.80
N SER A 50 19.19 -16.03 -0.67
CA SER A 50 18.44 -14.77 -0.69
C SER A 50 19.13 -13.66 0.13
N PRO A 51 19.26 -12.42 -0.40
CA PRO A 51 19.63 -11.29 0.44
C PRO A 51 18.68 -11.21 1.65
N LYS A 52 19.18 -10.69 2.79
CA LYS A 52 18.40 -10.53 4.03
C LYS A 52 17.00 -10.00 3.67
N THR A 53 15.94 -10.73 4.00
CA THR A 53 14.54 -10.43 3.63
C THR A 53 14.18 -8.95 3.76
N THR A 54 14.73 -8.27 4.78
CA THR A 54 14.65 -6.83 4.98
C THR A 54 15.02 -5.99 3.75
N LEU A 55 16.12 -6.30 3.05
CA LEU A 55 16.58 -5.56 1.88
C LEU A 55 15.59 -5.68 0.72
N LEU A 56 15.08 -6.88 0.45
CA LEU A 56 14.05 -7.12 -0.57
C LEU A 56 12.77 -6.34 -0.22
N CYS A 57 12.38 -6.33 1.05
CA CYS A 57 11.22 -5.58 1.49
C CYS A 57 11.40 -4.08 1.30
N SER A 58 12.58 -3.54 1.63
CA SER A 58 12.91 -2.15 1.36
C SER A 58 12.88 -1.84 -0.13
N ALA A 59 13.40 -2.73 -0.98
CA ALA A 59 13.34 -2.56 -2.43
C ALA A 59 11.89 -2.46 -2.92
N TRP A 60 11.02 -3.41 -2.55
CA TRP A 60 9.59 -3.38 -2.91
C TRP A 60 8.86 -2.12 -2.41
N LEU A 61 9.11 -1.71 -1.17
CA LEU A 61 8.50 -0.50 -0.59
C LEU A 61 9.03 0.79 -1.23
N LEU A 62 10.31 0.85 -1.58
CA LEU A 62 10.90 1.98 -2.29
C LEU A 62 10.33 2.08 -3.70
N THR A 63 10.23 0.97 -4.44
CA THR A 63 9.59 0.94 -5.76
C THR A 63 8.15 1.44 -5.70
N ALA A 64 7.37 0.96 -4.72
CA ALA A 64 6.01 1.43 -4.51
C ALA A 64 5.95 2.94 -4.22
N SER A 65 6.82 3.42 -3.33
CA SER A 65 6.88 4.83 -2.94
C SER A 65 7.29 5.72 -4.10
N PHE A 66 8.32 5.34 -4.86
CA PHE A 66 8.76 6.08 -6.03
C PHE A 66 7.71 6.09 -7.13
N SER A 67 7.01 4.97 -7.37
CA SER A 67 5.91 4.92 -8.33
C SER A 67 4.78 5.87 -7.92
N ALA A 68 4.39 5.87 -6.64
CA ALA A 68 3.35 6.77 -6.12
C ALA A 68 3.72 8.24 -6.31
N GLN A 69 4.93 8.63 -5.89
CA GLN A 69 5.42 10.00 -6.02
C GLN A 69 5.57 10.45 -7.48
N GLN A 70 6.01 9.53 -8.34
CA GLN A 70 6.14 9.79 -9.76
C GLN A 70 4.77 10.13 -10.37
N HIS A 71 3.75 9.34 -10.06
CA HIS A 71 2.39 9.52 -10.56
C HIS A 71 1.76 10.82 -10.02
N ASP A 72 1.83 11.03 -8.71
CA ASP A 72 1.17 12.18 -8.06
C ASP A 72 1.87 13.52 -8.41
N GLY A 73 3.20 13.49 -8.54
CA GLY A 73 4.00 14.65 -8.95
C GLY A 73 4.20 14.79 -10.45
N SER A 74 3.70 13.86 -11.27
CA SER A 74 3.99 13.77 -12.72
C SER A 74 5.47 13.94 -13.05
N LEU A 75 6.33 13.35 -12.21
CA LEU A 75 7.78 13.53 -12.31
C LEU A 75 8.33 12.78 -13.54
N GLN A 76 9.32 13.38 -14.21
CA GLN A 76 10.00 12.72 -15.31
C GLN A 76 10.93 11.62 -14.78
N VAL A 77 10.89 10.48 -15.48
CA VAL A 77 11.72 9.32 -15.16
C VAL A 77 12.71 9.10 -16.30
N HIS A 78 13.99 8.92 -15.97
CA HIS A 78 15.04 8.68 -16.96
C HIS A 78 15.15 7.21 -17.36
N GLN A 79 14.73 6.30 -16.49
CA GLN A 79 14.82 4.86 -16.69
C GLN A 79 13.60 4.14 -16.12
N THR A 80 13.02 3.24 -16.92
CA THR A 80 11.90 2.40 -16.53
C THR A 80 12.42 1.11 -15.90
N LEU A 81 11.80 0.69 -14.81
CA LEU A 81 12.03 -0.59 -14.14
C LEU A 81 11.04 -1.63 -14.66
N SER A 82 11.50 -2.82 -15.03
CA SER A 82 10.61 -3.92 -15.41
C SER A 82 10.25 -4.80 -14.21
N VAL A 83 8.97 -5.17 -14.10
CA VAL A 83 8.51 -6.17 -13.12
C VAL A 83 7.61 -7.19 -13.82
N GLU A 84 7.91 -8.47 -13.63
CA GLU A 84 7.02 -9.55 -14.09
C GLU A 84 5.76 -9.62 -13.22
N LEU A 85 4.61 -9.22 -13.78
CA LEU A 85 3.34 -9.22 -13.06
C LEU A 85 2.94 -10.63 -12.61
N ASP A 86 3.13 -11.63 -13.46
CA ASP A 86 2.77 -13.02 -13.13
C ASP A 86 3.53 -13.55 -11.91
N GLN A 87 4.80 -13.16 -11.73
CA GLN A 87 5.59 -13.56 -10.56
C GLN A 87 5.07 -12.91 -9.27
N VAL A 88 4.70 -11.63 -9.35
CA VAL A 88 4.07 -10.90 -8.25
C VAL A 88 2.76 -11.58 -7.85
N LEU A 89 1.89 -11.88 -8.83
CA LEU A 89 0.61 -12.53 -8.58
C LEU A 89 0.78 -13.95 -8.03
N LYS A 90 1.70 -14.73 -8.59
CA LYS A 90 2.01 -16.10 -8.14
C LYS A 90 2.54 -16.11 -6.70
N ALA A 91 3.38 -15.13 -6.34
CA ALA A 91 3.93 -14.99 -5.00
C ALA A 91 2.85 -14.73 -3.94
N LEU A 92 1.77 -14.02 -4.30
CA LEU A 92 0.65 -13.70 -3.41
C LEU A 92 -0.45 -14.78 -3.42
N SER A 93 -0.67 -15.44 -4.55
CA SER A 93 -1.68 -16.50 -4.71
C SER A 93 -1.26 -17.80 -4.01
N PHE A 94 0.04 -18.10 -4.05
CA PHE A 94 0.64 -19.26 -3.39
C PHE A 94 1.71 -18.80 -2.42
N PRO A 95 1.31 -18.25 -1.26
CA PRO A 95 2.27 -17.89 -0.23
C PRO A 95 2.91 -19.18 0.28
N LYS A 96 4.07 -19.54 -0.29
CA LYS A 96 5.03 -20.47 0.32
C LYS A 96 5.40 -19.90 1.71
N LYS A 97 6.26 -20.56 2.49
CA LYS A 97 6.80 -20.05 3.78
C LYS A 97 7.64 -18.76 3.63
N LYS A 98 7.13 -17.73 2.95
CA LYS A 98 7.70 -16.40 2.79
C LYS A 98 7.35 -15.60 4.03
N ALA A 99 8.26 -14.72 4.44
CA ALA A 99 8.05 -13.85 5.59
C ALA A 99 6.85 -12.92 5.33
N ALA A 100 5.96 -12.76 6.32
CA ALA A 100 4.79 -11.88 6.24
C ALA A 100 5.13 -10.46 5.79
N LEU A 101 6.31 -9.96 6.21
CA LEU A 101 6.81 -8.63 5.84
C LEU A 101 7.08 -8.49 4.33
N LEU A 102 7.61 -9.52 3.69
CA LEU A 102 7.85 -9.50 2.25
C LEU A 102 6.53 -9.55 1.48
N SER A 103 5.59 -10.38 1.91
CA SER A 103 4.24 -10.41 1.32
C SER A 103 3.56 -9.05 1.46
N ALA A 104 3.65 -8.41 2.64
CA ALA A 104 3.11 -7.08 2.86
C ALA A 104 3.77 -6.02 1.95
N ALA A 105 5.09 -6.08 1.75
CA ALA A 105 5.81 -5.17 0.86
C ALA A 105 5.37 -5.33 -0.62
N ILE A 106 5.23 -6.57 -1.09
CA ILE A 106 4.72 -6.88 -2.44
C ILE A 106 3.27 -6.41 -2.60
N LEU A 107 2.42 -6.58 -1.57
CA LEU A 107 1.05 -6.08 -1.57
C LEU A 107 0.98 -4.55 -1.63
N CYS A 108 1.87 -3.84 -0.95
CA CYS A 108 1.97 -2.38 -1.05
C CYS A 108 2.31 -1.92 -2.46
N PHE A 109 3.25 -2.62 -3.12
CA PHE A 109 3.55 -2.37 -4.53
C PHE A 109 2.34 -2.64 -5.43
N LEU A 110 1.71 -3.81 -5.29
CA LEU A 110 0.55 -4.17 -6.13
C LEU A 110 -0.63 -3.21 -5.92
N ARG A 111 -0.89 -2.80 -4.68
CA ARG A 111 -1.88 -1.76 -4.36
C ARG A 111 -1.58 -0.47 -5.12
N THR A 112 -0.33 -0.02 -5.10
CA THR A 112 0.08 1.21 -5.81
C THR A 112 -0.12 1.07 -7.31
N ALA A 113 0.29 -0.07 -7.88
CA ALA A 113 0.12 -0.35 -9.30
C ALA A 113 -1.37 -0.38 -9.71
N LEU A 114 -2.24 -0.98 -8.89
CA LEU A 114 -3.70 -0.98 -9.10
C LEU A 114 -4.30 0.42 -9.06
N GLN A 115 -3.92 1.24 -8.07
CA GLN A 115 -4.38 2.62 -7.95
C GLN A 115 -3.97 3.48 -9.15
N GLN A 116 -2.84 3.16 -9.76
CA GLN A 116 -2.34 3.82 -10.98
C GLN A 116 -2.89 3.19 -12.26
N SER A 117 -3.82 2.23 -12.17
CA SER A 117 -4.32 1.46 -13.31
C SER A 117 -3.20 0.86 -14.17
N PHE A 118 -2.10 0.47 -13.52
CA PHE A 118 -0.87 -0.04 -14.14
C PHE A 118 -0.20 0.93 -15.12
N SER A 119 -0.49 2.22 -15.00
CA SER A 119 0.04 3.29 -15.83
C SER A 119 1.06 4.08 -15.02
N SER A 120 2.28 3.55 -14.94
CA SER A 120 3.42 4.20 -14.28
C SER A 120 4.51 4.51 -15.29
N ALA A 121 5.09 5.71 -15.23
CA ALA A 121 6.26 6.03 -16.06
C ALA A 121 7.55 5.42 -15.47
N LEU A 122 7.54 5.03 -14.20
CA LEU A 122 8.67 4.38 -13.55
C LEU A 122 8.64 2.87 -13.72
N VAL A 123 7.48 2.24 -13.61
CA VAL A 123 7.36 0.78 -13.56
C VAL A 123 6.58 0.28 -14.77
N VAL A 124 7.25 -0.56 -15.56
CA VAL A 124 6.63 -1.28 -16.68
C VAL A 124 6.38 -2.72 -16.25
N LEU A 125 5.13 -3.16 -16.35
CA LEU A 125 4.77 -4.55 -16.10
C LEU A 125 4.97 -5.37 -17.37
N VAL A 126 5.80 -6.40 -17.27
CA VAL A 126 6.11 -7.29 -18.39
C VAL A 126 5.35 -8.61 -18.19
N PRO A 127 4.67 -9.14 -19.23
CA PRO A 127 4.10 -10.47 -19.18
C PRO A 127 5.20 -11.52 -19.06
N SER A 128 4.97 -12.58 -18.27
CA SER A 128 5.96 -13.63 -18.11
C SER A 128 5.88 -14.61 -19.28
N GLY A 129 6.92 -14.61 -20.14
CA GLY A 129 7.09 -15.56 -21.24
C GLY A 129 6.01 -15.52 -22.33
N ALA A 130 5.97 -16.57 -23.16
CA ALA A 130 5.01 -16.72 -24.24
C ALA A 130 3.60 -17.00 -23.69
N GLN A 131 2.88 -15.97 -23.28
CA GLN A 131 1.48 -16.10 -22.90
C GLN A 131 0.58 -16.32 -24.13
N PRO A 132 -0.46 -17.16 -24.01
CA PRO A 132 -1.52 -17.24 -24.99
C PRO A 132 -2.13 -15.84 -25.24
N PRO A 133 -2.64 -15.55 -26.44
CA PRO A 133 -3.35 -14.31 -26.68
C PRO A 133 -4.50 -14.16 -25.66
N PRO A 134 -4.68 -12.98 -25.06
CA PRO A 134 -5.69 -12.76 -24.03
C PRO A 134 -7.08 -13.09 -24.57
N ALA A 135 -7.92 -13.69 -23.74
CA ALA A 135 -9.31 -13.94 -24.11
C ALA A 135 -10.01 -12.58 -24.38
N PRO A 136 -11.06 -12.53 -25.22
CA PRO A 136 -11.78 -11.29 -25.51
C PRO A 136 -12.29 -10.56 -24.25
N GLU A 137 -12.65 -11.34 -23.23
CA GLU A 137 -13.11 -10.86 -21.92
C GLU A 137 -11.99 -10.21 -21.10
N ASP A 138 -10.74 -10.65 -21.29
CA ASP A 138 -9.56 -10.15 -20.57
C ASP A 138 -9.06 -8.81 -21.12
N ILE A 139 -9.48 -8.41 -22.33
CA ILE A 139 -9.10 -7.12 -22.93
C ILE A 139 -9.54 -5.95 -22.06
N LEU A 140 -10.73 -6.06 -21.45
CA LEU A 140 -11.27 -5.01 -20.58
C LEU A 140 -10.45 -4.84 -19.30
N LEU A 141 -9.94 -5.95 -18.75
CA LEU A 141 -9.22 -5.97 -17.48
C LEU A 141 -7.70 -5.77 -17.62
N ALA A 142 -7.19 -5.76 -18.86
CA ALA A 142 -5.78 -5.63 -19.17
C ALA A 142 -5.09 -4.49 -18.38
N PRO A 143 -3.94 -4.74 -17.74
CA PRO A 143 -3.07 -5.90 -17.93
C PRO A 143 -3.44 -7.16 -17.13
N LEU A 144 -4.47 -7.12 -16.28
CA LEU A 144 -4.93 -8.31 -15.55
C LEU A 144 -5.91 -9.15 -16.36
N GLY A 145 -5.74 -10.46 -16.34
CA GLY A 145 -6.76 -11.41 -16.82
C GLY A 145 -7.78 -11.78 -15.74
N THR A 146 -8.96 -12.25 -16.13
CA THR A 146 -10.00 -12.77 -15.22
C THR A 146 -9.48 -13.88 -14.31
N SER A 147 -8.71 -14.82 -14.85
CA SER A 147 -8.08 -15.92 -14.09
C SER A 147 -7.05 -15.43 -13.06
N GLN A 148 -6.28 -14.40 -13.40
CA GLN A 148 -5.32 -13.73 -12.52
C GLN A 148 -6.04 -12.98 -11.40
N VAL A 149 -7.14 -12.29 -11.71
CA VAL A 149 -7.98 -11.62 -10.71
C VAL A 149 -8.52 -12.64 -9.72
N LEU A 150 -9.09 -13.76 -10.19
CA LEU A 150 -9.60 -14.81 -9.31
C LEU A 150 -8.49 -15.39 -8.42
N SER A 151 -7.33 -15.71 -8.99
CA SER A 151 -6.17 -16.23 -8.25
C SER A 151 -5.69 -15.26 -7.18
N LEU A 152 -5.62 -13.96 -7.52
CA LEU A 152 -5.23 -12.90 -6.61
C LEU A 152 -6.24 -12.74 -5.48
N VAL A 153 -7.54 -12.72 -5.77
CA VAL A 153 -8.61 -12.64 -4.75
C VAL A 153 -8.48 -13.79 -3.77
N ILE A 154 -8.34 -15.03 -4.26
CA ILE A 154 -8.14 -16.22 -3.41
C ILE A 154 -6.87 -16.08 -2.57
N GLY A 155 -5.77 -15.60 -3.17
CA GLY A 155 -4.51 -15.33 -2.47
C GLY A 155 -4.67 -14.33 -1.31
N LEU A 156 -5.28 -13.18 -1.59
CA LEU A 156 -5.57 -12.14 -0.59
C LEU A 156 -6.44 -12.66 0.54
N GLN A 157 -7.49 -13.40 0.19
CA GLN A 157 -8.39 -14.04 1.14
C GLN A 157 -7.66 -15.05 2.03
N ASN A 158 -6.76 -15.86 1.48
CA ASN A 158 -5.95 -16.82 2.24
C ASN A 158 -4.93 -16.13 3.15
N LEU A 159 -4.32 -15.02 2.70
CA LEU A 159 -3.41 -14.22 3.52
C LEU A 159 -4.15 -13.57 4.70
N LEU A 160 -5.40 -13.11 4.49
CA LEU A 160 -6.26 -12.56 5.53
C LEU A 160 -6.58 -13.57 6.65
N VAL A 161 -6.77 -14.84 6.30
CA VAL A 161 -7.01 -15.91 7.30
C VAL A 161 -5.84 -16.10 8.27
N GLN A 162 -4.61 -15.69 7.89
CA GLN A 162 -3.44 -15.80 8.77
C GLN A 162 -3.51 -14.87 10.00
N LYS A 163 -4.40 -13.86 9.99
CA LYS A 163 -4.63 -12.92 11.10
C LYS A 163 -3.38 -12.14 11.57
N ASP A 164 -2.31 -12.09 10.76
CA ASP A 164 -1.17 -11.21 11.01
C ASP A 164 -1.60 -9.74 10.75
N PRO A 165 -1.38 -8.81 11.70
CA PRO A 165 -1.92 -7.45 11.59
C PRO A 165 -1.30 -6.64 10.44
N LEU A 166 0.01 -6.80 10.18
CA LEU A 166 0.69 -6.12 9.07
C LEU A 166 0.16 -6.62 7.73
N LEU A 167 0.09 -7.94 7.58
CA LEU A 167 -0.39 -8.59 6.38
C LEU A 167 -1.87 -8.27 6.15
N SER A 168 -2.70 -8.31 7.20
CA SER A 168 -4.13 -7.98 7.11
C SER A 168 -4.34 -6.55 6.63
N HIS A 169 -3.58 -5.60 7.17
CA HIS A 169 -3.64 -4.21 6.74
C HIS A 169 -3.29 -4.03 5.25
N ALA A 170 -2.21 -4.67 4.80
CA ALA A 170 -1.76 -4.62 3.41
C ALA A 170 -2.76 -5.33 2.48
N CYS A 171 -3.29 -6.48 2.90
CA CYS A 171 -4.27 -7.25 2.12
C CYS A 171 -5.58 -6.50 1.93
N VAL A 172 -6.15 -5.92 3.00
CA VAL A 172 -7.39 -5.13 2.89
C VAL A 172 -7.16 -3.93 1.97
N GLY A 173 -6.03 -3.22 2.12
CA GLY A 173 -5.71 -2.10 1.22
C GLY A 173 -5.51 -2.51 -0.25
N CYS A 174 -4.95 -3.69 -0.50
CA CYS A 174 -4.82 -4.23 -1.85
C CYS A 174 -6.18 -4.67 -2.43
N LEU A 175 -7.05 -5.28 -1.62
CA LEU A 175 -8.41 -5.67 -2.02
C LEU A 175 -9.29 -4.45 -2.35
N GLU A 176 -9.20 -3.39 -1.54
CA GLU A 176 -9.85 -2.10 -1.83
C GLU A 176 -9.43 -1.57 -3.21
N ALA A 177 -8.12 -1.45 -3.45
CA ALA A 177 -7.59 -0.96 -4.72
C ALA A 177 -7.92 -1.89 -5.90
N LEU A 178 -7.95 -3.20 -5.68
CA LEU A 178 -8.35 -4.17 -6.70
C LEU A 178 -9.81 -3.97 -7.09
N LEU A 179 -10.71 -3.86 -6.11
CA LEU A 179 -12.12 -3.63 -6.41
C LEU A 179 -12.37 -2.25 -7.03
N ASP A 180 -11.64 -1.22 -6.65
CA ASP A 180 -11.68 0.10 -7.31
C ASP A 180 -11.26 -0.01 -8.79
N TYR A 181 -10.14 -0.69 -9.04
CA TYR A 181 -9.64 -0.95 -10.39
C TYR A 181 -10.65 -1.73 -11.23
N LEU A 182 -11.20 -2.82 -10.67
CA LEU A 182 -12.21 -3.63 -11.35
C LEU A 182 -13.47 -2.82 -11.60
N HIS A 183 -13.94 -2.04 -10.63
CA HIS A 183 -15.16 -1.26 -10.79
C HIS A 183 -15.05 -0.20 -11.88
N ALA A 184 -13.89 0.46 -12.01
CA ALA A 184 -13.63 1.43 -13.06
C ALA A 184 -13.66 0.83 -14.48
N ARG A 185 -13.44 -0.49 -14.61
CA ARG A 185 -13.35 -1.17 -15.92
C ARG A 185 -14.53 -2.08 -16.22
N SER A 186 -15.00 -2.81 -15.22
CA SER A 186 -16.14 -3.73 -15.27
C SER A 186 -16.83 -3.75 -13.89
N PRO A 187 -17.87 -2.91 -13.71
CA PRO A 187 -18.66 -2.88 -12.48
C PRO A 187 -19.23 -4.24 -12.08
N ASP A 188 -19.66 -5.03 -13.07
CA ASP A 188 -20.25 -6.35 -12.85
C ASP A 188 -19.25 -7.33 -12.22
N ILE A 189 -18.00 -7.33 -12.68
CA ILE A 189 -16.94 -8.17 -12.11
C ILE A 189 -16.60 -7.72 -10.69
N ALA A 190 -16.55 -6.41 -10.44
CA ALA A 190 -16.31 -5.89 -9.09
C ALA A 190 -17.42 -6.32 -8.11
N LEU A 191 -18.69 -6.19 -8.52
CA LEU A 191 -19.84 -6.65 -7.74
C LEU A 191 -19.81 -8.17 -7.54
N HIS A 192 -19.45 -8.94 -8.57
CA HIS A 192 -19.31 -10.39 -8.46
C HIS A 192 -18.24 -10.78 -7.44
N VAL A 193 -17.06 -10.17 -7.49
CA VAL A 193 -15.96 -10.44 -6.53
C VAL A 193 -16.37 -10.02 -5.11
N ALA A 194 -17.01 -8.87 -4.95
CA ALA A 194 -17.45 -8.39 -3.64
C ALA A 194 -18.56 -9.24 -3.01
N SER A 195 -19.40 -9.89 -3.83
CA SER A 195 -20.54 -10.71 -3.39
C SER A 195 -20.22 -12.20 -3.22
N GLN A 196 -18.96 -12.62 -3.39
CA GLN A 196 -18.56 -14.02 -3.24
C GLN A 196 -18.85 -14.56 -1.82
N PRO A 197 -19.48 -15.74 -1.68
CA PRO A 197 -19.80 -16.33 -0.37
C PRO A 197 -18.61 -16.46 0.58
N TRP A 198 -17.40 -16.64 0.04
CA TRP A 198 -16.17 -16.71 0.84
C TRP A 198 -15.90 -15.42 1.63
N ASN A 199 -16.32 -14.25 1.14
CA ASN A 199 -16.21 -12.99 1.87
C ASN A 199 -17.03 -13.01 3.18
N ARG A 200 -18.18 -13.69 3.17
CA ARG A 200 -19.01 -13.88 4.37
C ARG A 200 -18.31 -14.80 5.37
N PHE A 201 -17.74 -15.89 4.88
CA PHE A 201 -16.95 -16.80 5.71
C PHE A 201 -15.73 -16.11 6.34
N LEU A 202 -15.03 -15.27 5.59
CA LEU A 202 -13.92 -14.45 6.11
C LEU A 202 -14.38 -13.50 7.20
N LEU A 203 -15.47 -12.78 6.98
CA LEU A 203 -16.00 -11.87 7.97
C LEU A 203 -16.35 -12.60 9.27
N PHE A 204 -17.01 -13.76 9.18
CA PHE A 204 -17.24 -14.61 10.35
C PHE A 204 -15.94 -15.05 11.04
N THR A 205 -14.95 -15.51 10.27
CA THR A 205 -13.65 -15.92 10.81
C THR A 205 -12.95 -14.79 11.58
N PHE A 206 -13.17 -13.54 11.17
CA PHE A 206 -12.65 -12.35 11.84
C PHE A 206 -13.47 -11.92 13.06
N LEU A 207 -14.81 -12.00 12.96
CA LEU A 207 -15.73 -11.59 14.03
C LEU A 207 -15.79 -12.61 15.18
N ASP A 208 -15.61 -13.90 14.90
CA ASP A 208 -15.61 -15.01 15.88
C ASP A 208 -14.43 -14.95 16.88
N ALA A 209 -13.58 -13.92 16.79
CA ALA A 209 -12.51 -13.68 17.75
C ALA A 209 -12.99 -13.20 19.14
N GLY A 210 -14.29 -13.01 19.36
CA GLY A 210 -14.88 -12.56 20.63
C GLY A 210 -14.58 -11.08 20.98
N GLY A 211 -15.44 -10.49 21.82
CA GLY A 211 -15.29 -9.10 22.30
C GLY A 211 -15.50 -8.02 21.23
N SER A 212 -14.89 -6.84 21.42
CA SER A 212 -14.95 -5.72 20.46
C SER A 212 -14.03 -5.90 19.24
N SER A 213 -13.88 -7.15 18.77
CA SER A 213 -13.04 -7.52 17.63
C SER A 213 -13.44 -6.76 16.36
N PHE A 214 -14.72 -6.44 16.20
CA PHE A 214 -15.24 -5.63 15.10
C PHE A 214 -14.62 -4.22 15.02
N LEU A 215 -14.04 -3.67 16.09
CA LEU A 215 -13.34 -2.38 16.08
C LEU A 215 -11.89 -2.46 15.54
N ARG A 216 -11.44 -3.62 15.07
CA ARG A 216 -10.16 -3.68 14.36
C ARG A 216 -10.27 -2.89 13.05
N PRO A 217 -9.31 -2.00 12.74
CA PRO A 217 -9.39 -1.14 11.58
C PRO A 217 -9.48 -1.93 10.27
N GLU A 218 -8.84 -3.09 10.19
CA GLU A 218 -8.89 -3.99 9.03
C GLU A 218 -10.29 -4.56 8.81
N ILE A 219 -10.99 -4.93 9.88
CA ILE A 219 -12.35 -5.49 9.82
C ILE A 219 -13.34 -4.39 9.43
N LEU A 220 -13.25 -3.22 10.06
CA LEU A 220 -14.08 -2.06 9.71
C LEU A 220 -13.91 -1.68 8.24
N ARG A 221 -12.67 -1.60 7.75
CA ARG A 221 -12.39 -1.30 6.34
C ARG A 221 -12.96 -2.36 5.39
N LEU A 222 -12.84 -3.64 5.74
CA LEU A 222 -13.42 -4.72 4.95
C LEU A 222 -14.95 -4.66 4.93
N MET A 223 -15.58 -4.34 6.07
CA MET A 223 -17.03 -4.13 6.14
C MET A 223 -17.46 -2.91 5.31
N THR A 224 -16.73 -1.78 5.40
CA THR A 224 -16.95 -0.60 4.56
C THR A 224 -16.93 -0.95 3.08
N LEU A 225 -15.96 -1.77 2.67
CA LEU A 225 -15.82 -2.22 1.29
C LEU A 225 -17.06 -3.00 0.82
N PHE A 226 -17.59 -3.92 1.63
CA PHE A 226 -18.78 -4.69 1.29
C PHE A 226 -20.07 -3.86 1.31
N VAL A 227 -20.19 -2.87 2.21
CA VAL A 227 -21.30 -1.91 2.18
C VAL A 227 -21.28 -1.10 0.88
N ARG A 228 -20.10 -0.62 0.48
CA ARG A 228 -19.93 0.18 -0.75
C ARG A 228 -20.38 -0.56 -2.01
N PHE A 229 -20.07 -1.85 -2.11
CA PHE A 229 -20.48 -2.70 -3.24
C PHE A 229 -21.85 -3.36 -3.07
N GLN A 230 -22.66 -2.93 -2.09
CA GLN A 230 -24.03 -3.42 -1.89
C GLN A 230 -24.13 -4.94 -1.68
N SER A 231 -23.09 -5.55 -1.13
CA SER A 231 -23.02 -7.00 -0.92
C SER A 231 -23.88 -7.44 0.28
N ARG A 232 -25.21 -7.37 0.15
CA ARG A 232 -26.18 -7.79 1.18
C ARG A 232 -26.09 -9.28 1.53
N SER A 233 -25.58 -10.09 0.60
CA SER A 233 -25.29 -11.50 0.83
C SER A 233 -24.13 -11.72 1.81
N ILE A 234 -23.28 -10.70 1.99
CA ILE A 234 -22.07 -10.78 2.82
C ILE A 234 -22.30 -10.12 4.17
N LEU A 235 -22.80 -8.88 4.16
CA LEU A 235 -23.08 -8.09 5.35
C LEU A 235 -24.57 -7.77 5.45
N SER A 236 -25.22 -8.27 6.51
CA SER A 236 -26.65 -8.03 6.76
C SER A 236 -26.89 -6.70 7.49
N HIS A 237 -28.14 -6.20 7.43
CA HIS A 237 -28.55 -5.04 8.22
C HIS A 237 -28.34 -5.24 9.73
N GLU A 238 -28.59 -6.44 10.23
CA GLU A 238 -28.43 -6.78 11.65
C GLU A 238 -26.95 -6.70 12.08
N GLU A 239 -26.03 -7.13 11.21
CA GLU A 239 -24.59 -7.07 11.45
C GLU A 239 -24.08 -5.61 11.45
N VAL A 240 -24.61 -4.77 10.54
CA VAL A 240 -24.34 -3.31 10.54
C VAL A 240 -24.85 -2.67 11.84
N ASP A 241 -26.09 -2.93 12.22
CA ASP A 241 -26.70 -2.38 13.44
C ASP A 241 -25.94 -2.79 14.70
N LEU A 242 -25.46 -4.04 14.75
CA LEU A 242 -24.64 -4.53 15.85
C LEU A 242 -23.35 -3.72 15.97
N VAL A 243 -22.66 -3.46 14.86
CA VAL A 243 -21.44 -2.63 14.87
C VAL A 243 -21.74 -1.20 15.28
N LEU A 244 -22.84 -0.61 14.81
CA LEU A 244 -23.24 0.76 15.21
C LEU A 244 -23.54 0.87 16.71
N ARG A 245 -24.32 -0.05 17.27
CA ARG A 245 -24.62 -0.08 18.71
C ARG A 245 -23.36 -0.28 19.52
N SER A 246 -22.50 -1.20 19.08
CA SER A 246 -21.30 -1.53 19.82
C SER A 246 -20.24 -0.41 19.72
N ALA A 247 -20.22 0.35 18.62
CA ALA A 247 -19.43 1.57 18.50
C ALA A 247 -19.95 2.70 19.41
N ALA A 248 -21.28 2.85 19.54
CA ALA A 248 -21.89 3.83 20.44
C ALA A 248 -21.64 3.51 21.93
N LEU A 249 -21.51 2.23 22.27
CA LEU A 249 -21.17 1.76 23.62
C LEU A 249 -19.66 1.76 23.91
N ALA A 250 -18.83 1.82 22.87
CA ALA A 250 -17.38 1.82 23.03
C ALA A 250 -16.87 3.20 23.45
N ASP A 251 -15.87 3.23 24.33
CA ASP A 251 -15.18 4.47 24.68
C ASP A 251 -14.24 4.87 23.54
N LEU A 252 -14.74 5.74 22.66
CA LEU A 252 -14.01 6.23 21.47
C LEU A 252 -12.67 6.90 21.81
N SER A 253 -12.53 7.44 23.02
CA SER A 253 -11.28 8.09 23.45
C SER A 253 -10.11 7.11 23.63
N THR A 254 -10.42 5.83 23.85
CA THR A 254 -9.42 4.76 24.05
C THR A 254 -8.99 4.11 22.74
N LEU A 255 -9.66 4.42 21.63
CA LEU A 255 -9.42 3.79 20.34
C LEU A 255 -8.21 4.42 19.63
N SER A 256 -7.51 3.60 18.85
CA SER A 256 -6.41 4.08 18.02
C SER A 256 -6.91 5.00 16.90
N ASN A 257 -6.07 5.94 16.46
CA ASN A 257 -6.39 6.82 15.33
C ASN A 257 -6.74 6.06 14.04
N SER A 258 -6.14 4.89 13.79
CA SER A 258 -6.48 4.04 12.63
C SER A 258 -7.88 3.43 12.77
N THR A 259 -8.26 2.97 13.95
CA THR A 259 -9.62 2.51 14.27
C THR A 259 -10.63 3.63 14.09
N LEU A 260 -10.36 4.82 14.63
CA LEU A 260 -11.26 5.98 14.51
C LEU A 260 -11.48 6.37 13.03
N ARG A 261 -10.42 6.40 12.22
CA ARG A 261 -10.52 6.68 10.79
C ARG A 261 -11.30 5.61 10.04
N ALA A 262 -11.07 4.34 10.36
CA ALA A 262 -11.79 3.21 9.76
C ALA A 262 -13.29 3.24 10.12
N LEU A 263 -13.60 3.56 11.39
CA LEU A 263 -14.96 3.70 11.88
C LEU A 263 -15.67 4.88 11.22
N HIS A 264 -15.01 6.04 11.14
CA HIS A 264 -15.53 7.21 10.44
C HIS A 264 -15.85 6.89 8.97
N GLY A 265 -14.93 6.20 8.27
CA GLY A 265 -15.15 5.75 6.90
C GLY A 265 -16.33 4.76 6.77
N PHE A 266 -16.47 3.83 7.72
CA PHE A 266 -17.60 2.90 7.77
C PHE A 266 -18.93 3.64 7.94
N LEU A 267 -19.01 4.57 8.90
CA LEU A 267 -20.23 5.34 9.17
C LEU A 267 -20.65 6.20 7.98
N LEU A 268 -19.72 6.89 7.33
CA LEU A 268 -20.00 7.66 6.12
C LEU A 268 -20.51 6.76 4.98
N GLN A 269 -19.96 5.56 4.84
CA GLN A 269 -20.39 4.62 3.82
C GLN A 269 -21.78 4.02 4.12
N VAL A 270 -22.10 3.76 5.38
CA VAL A 270 -23.44 3.32 5.80
C VAL A 270 -24.47 4.41 5.52
N GLN A 271 -24.14 5.66 5.85
CA GLN A 271 -25.00 6.83 5.59
C GLN A 271 -25.26 7.04 4.09
N SER A 272 -24.22 6.97 3.25
CA SER A 272 -24.36 7.19 1.80
C SER A 272 -25.23 6.13 1.11
N MET A 273 -25.34 4.94 1.71
CA MET A 273 -26.13 3.82 1.17
C MET A 273 -27.55 3.74 1.75
N GLY A 274 -27.96 4.72 2.57
CA GLY A 274 -29.32 4.80 3.12
C GLY A 274 -29.69 3.67 4.09
N LEU A 275 -28.69 3.12 4.80
CA LEU A 275 -28.88 2.10 5.83
C LEU A 275 -29.47 2.74 7.12
N PRO A 276 -30.46 2.12 7.78
CA PRO A 276 -31.31 2.79 8.76
C PRO A 276 -30.63 2.97 10.12
N ALA A 277 -30.03 4.14 10.39
CA ALA A 277 -29.63 4.59 11.74
C ALA A 277 -29.29 6.09 11.80
N ASP A 278 -30.09 6.96 11.16
CA ASP A 278 -29.74 8.37 10.92
C ASP A 278 -29.36 9.17 12.18
N HIS A 279 -30.04 8.97 13.30
CA HIS A 279 -29.77 9.75 14.52
C HIS A 279 -28.53 9.27 15.29
N SER A 280 -28.28 7.95 15.38
CA SER A 280 -27.12 7.43 16.11
C SER A 280 -25.83 7.58 15.31
N ILE A 281 -25.90 7.42 13.97
CA ILE A 281 -24.76 7.64 13.07
C ILE A 281 -24.33 9.11 13.13
N ALA A 282 -25.26 10.05 13.03
CA ALA A 282 -24.95 11.48 13.07
C ALA A 282 -24.28 11.90 14.40
N GLN A 283 -24.79 11.39 15.54
CA GLN A 283 -24.19 11.65 16.85
C GLN A 283 -22.77 11.08 16.95
N THR A 284 -22.57 9.83 16.50
CA THR A 284 -21.25 9.18 16.55
C THR A 284 -20.25 9.90 15.65
N LEU A 285 -20.67 10.35 14.45
CA LEU A 285 -19.84 11.14 13.54
C LEU A 285 -19.42 12.48 14.17
N GLN A 286 -20.33 13.21 14.81
CA GLN A 286 -20.01 14.47 15.50
C GLN A 286 -18.98 14.27 16.64
N VAL A 287 -19.12 13.19 17.41
CA VAL A 287 -18.14 12.85 18.47
C VAL A 287 -16.79 12.51 17.86
N LEU A 288 -16.75 11.74 16.76
CA LEU A 288 -15.51 11.40 16.06
C LEU A 288 -14.82 12.64 15.47
N GLU A 289 -15.57 13.60 14.94
CA GLU A 289 -15.04 14.87 14.45
C GLU A 289 -14.40 15.71 15.58
N GLY A 290 -14.98 15.65 16.79
CA GLY A 290 -14.41 16.29 17.98
C GLY A 290 -13.16 15.62 18.54
N LEU A 291 -12.98 14.31 18.30
CA LEU A 291 -11.83 13.52 18.76
C LEU A 291 -10.69 13.45 17.73
N SER A 292 -10.97 13.72 16.45
CA SER A 292 -9.93 13.76 15.43
C SER A 292 -9.03 14.98 15.67
N PRO A 293 -7.69 14.82 15.76
CA PRO A 293 -6.82 15.97 15.89
C PRO A 293 -7.02 16.82 14.64
N ARG A 294 -7.58 18.02 14.85
CA ARG A 294 -7.68 19.08 13.86
C ARG A 294 -6.31 19.26 13.22
N GLY A 295 -6.10 18.62 12.07
CA GLY A 295 -5.04 18.97 11.16
C GLY A 295 -5.20 20.46 10.93
N SER A 296 -4.19 21.22 11.35
CA SER A 296 -4.08 22.67 11.26
C SER A 296 -4.70 23.22 9.96
N SER A 297 -5.99 23.53 10.00
CA SER A 297 -6.62 24.52 9.14
C SER A 297 -6.32 25.88 9.78
N ALA A 298 -5.06 26.26 9.64
CA ALA A 298 -4.61 27.63 9.75
C ALA A 298 -3.85 27.86 8.43
N GLN A 299 -4.48 28.62 7.54
CA GLN A 299 -3.79 29.26 6.43
C GLN A 299 -2.60 30.03 7.02
N SER A 300 -1.38 29.56 6.82
CA SER A 300 -0.20 30.42 6.95
C SER A 300 -0.01 31.14 5.61
N PRO A 301 0.12 32.48 5.60
CA PRO A 301 0.20 33.24 4.36
C PRO A 301 1.49 32.88 3.60
N LEU A 302 1.31 32.64 2.31
CA LEU A 302 2.35 32.73 1.28
C LEU A 302 3.18 34.00 1.51
N GLN A 303 4.47 33.85 1.82
CA GLN A 303 5.48 34.86 1.51
C GLN A 303 6.85 34.19 1.40
N ASP A 304 7.38 34.32 0.18
CA ASP A 304 8.79 34.36 -0.19
C ASP A 304 9.65 33.13 0.11
N MET A 305 9.93 32.34 -0.93
CA MET A 305 11.31 32.20 -1.42
C MET A 305 11.30 31.77 -2.89
N LEU A 306 11.32 32.77 -3.76
CA LEU A 306 11.74 32.67 -5.15
C LEU A 306 13.20 32.18 -5.21
N TYR A 307 13.47 31.24 -6.11
CA TYR A 307 14.81 30.83 -6.55
C TYR A 307 15.62 32.03 -7.06
N PRO A 308 16.96 31.89 -7.12
CA PRO A 308 17.56 32.11 -8.43
C PRO A 308 18.62 31.06 -8.79
N PHE A 309 18.42 30.42 -9.95
CA PHE A 309 19.51 29.98 -10.80
C PHE A 309 20.33 31.20 -11.22
N LEU A 310 21.66 31.20 -11.05
CA LEU A 310 22.56 31.93 -11.94
C LEU A 310 23.93 31.24 -12.08
N HIS A 311 24.30 31.06 -13.35
CA HIS A 311 25.64 31.16 -13.93
C HIS A 311 26.66 30.05 -13.72
N LEU A 312 26.67 29.16 -14.71
CA LEU A 312 27.88 28.64 -15.33
C LEU A 312 28.76 29.80 -15.83
N GLY A 313 30.00 29.91 -15.34
CA GLY A 313 31.06 30.74 -15.94
C GLY A 313 31.64 31.82 -15.01
N ALA A 314 32.94 31.69 -14.75
CA ALA A 314 33.83 32.65 -14.09
C ALA A 314 33.82 32.70 -12.55
N LEU A 315 34.47 31.71 -11.94
CA LEU A 315 35.67 31.96 -11.13
C LEU A 315 36.38 30.63 -10.85
N ALA A 316 37.38 30.36 -11.67
CA ALA A 316 38.46 29.48 -11.30
C ALA A 316 39.09 29.97 -9.97
N ARG A 317 39.56 28.99 -9.18
CA ARG A 317 40.59 29.13 -8.14
C ARG A 317 40.07 29.52 -6.74
N ALA A 318 39.62 28.53 -5.98
CA ALA A 318 40.00 28.34 -4.59
C ALA A 318 39.73 26.89 -4.17
N GLU A 319 40.80 26.18 -3.81
CA GLU A 319 40.82 24.82 -3.30
C GLU A 319 40.19 24.74 -1.89
N SER A 320 39.41 23.69 -1.61
CA SER A 320 39.69 22.74 -0.50
C SER A 320 38.60 21.65 -0.41
N PRO A 321 38.95 20.36 -0.26
CA PRO A 321 38.02 19.23 -0.33
C PRO A 321 37.70 18.66 1.06
N ARG A 322 36.49 18.86 1.62
CA ARG A 322 36.05 18.17 2.86
C ARG A 322 34.54 17.97 2.97
N LEU A 323 33.91 17.40 1.95
CA LEU A 323 32.48 17.03 2.03
C LEU A 323 32.13 15.65 1.48
N TRP A 324 33.11 14.90 0.98
CA TRP A 324 32.91 13.54 0.44
C TRP A 324 33.51 12.42 1.29
N ASP A 325 34.28 12.74 2.34
CA ASP A 325 34.90 11.72 3.21
C ASP A 325 33.92 11.06 4.19
N GLY A 326 32.76 11.68 4.47
CA GLY A 326 31.74 11.11 5.36
C GLY A 326 30.92 9.97 4.73
N VAL A 327 30.80 9.93 3.41
CA VAL A 327 30.00 8.91 2.71
C VAL A 327 30.86 7.72 2.28
N ALA A 328 32.17 7.94 2.06
CA ALA A 328 33.11 6.88 1.70
C ALA A 328 33.66 6.08 2.92
N SER A 329 33.54 6.59 4.16
CA SER A 329 34.03 5.88 5.36
C SER A 329 33.07 4.81 5.89
N PHE A 330 31.78 4.85 5.52
CA PHE A 330 30.79 3.86 5.95
C PHE A 330 30.85 2.57 5.11
N PHE A 331 31.35 2.64 3.88
CA PHE A 331 31.48 1.48 2.98
C PHE A 331 32.84 0.77 3.05
N ARG A 332 33.82 1.28 3.81
CA ARG A 332 35.19 0.75 3.82
C ARG A 332 35.58 -0.06 5.07
N THR A 333 34.73 -0.16 6.09
CA THR A 333 35.04 -0.86 7.36
C THR A 333 34.29 -2.17 7.58
N GLY A 334 33.67 -2.74 6.54
CA GLY A 334 32.91 -4.00 6.63
C GLY A 334 33.51 -5.23 5.96
N TRP A 335 34.68 -5.14 5.31
CA TRP A 335 35.24 -6.25 4.54
C TRP A 335 36.76 -6.38 4.70
N CYS A 336 37.19 -7.60 5.10
CA CYS A 336 38.56 -8.12 5.22
C CYS A 336 39.36 -7.62 6.44
N ALA A 337 40.00 -8.43 7.28
CA ALA A 337 40.50 -9.80 7.19
C ALA A 337 40.60 -10.38 8.64
N THR A 338 40.82 -11.65 8.97
CA THR A 338 41.69 -12.69 8.42
C THR A 338 41.27 -14.06 8.97
N SER A 339 41.40 -15.06 8.13
CA SER A 339 41.40 -16.49 8.44
C SER A 339 42.65 -16.98 9.21
N SER A 340 42.42 -17.97 10.10
CA SER A 340 43.25 -19.14 10.49
C SER A 340 44.36 -19.01 11.56
N PRO A 341 44.84 -20.12 12.20
CA PRO A 341 44.25 -21.47 12.44
C PRO A 341 44.49 -22.07 13.87
N VAL A 342 43.91 -23.26 14.13
CA VAL A 342 44.34 -24.38 15.02
C VAL A 342 44.59 -24.11 16.53
N LEU A 343 43.71 -24.68 17.38
CA LEU A 343 43.98 -25.87 18.22
C LEU A 343 42.66 -26.46 18.73
#